data_AF-A0AAE0EA14-F1
#
_entry.id   AF-A0AAE0EA14-F1
#
_cell.length_a   1.000
_cell.length_b   1.000
_cell.length_c   1.000
_cell.angle_alpha   90.00
_cell.angle_beta   90.00
_cell.angle_gamma   90.00
#
_symmetry.space_group_name_H-M   'P 1'
#
loop_
_entity.id
_entity.type
_entity.pdbx_description
1 polymer ?
#
loop_
_entity_poly.entity_id
_entity_poly.type
_entity_poly.pdbx_seq_one_letter_code
_entity_poly.pdbx_strand_id
1 'polypeptide(L)'
;MIYLGDGSGDFCPSSKLKEEDHVMPRKIFPLWELIFSNPIWIKAEIHKWTDREEPEKVLLQIINKISLQAEGGKSTCAVHELLPASDCKLQTISASGHEALPQPLSVPQLMMS
;
A
#
# COMPACT_ATOMS: atom_id res chain seq x y z
N MET A 1 -3.40 -10.84 3.04
CA MET A 1 -2.76 -9.52 3.22
C MET A 1 -3.52 -8.48 2.41
N ILE A 2 -3.68 -7.25 2.91
CA ILE A 2 -4.22 -6.12 2.12
C ILE A 2 -3.11 -5.07 2.00
N TYR A 3 -2.62 -4.84 0.78
CA TYR A 3 -1.54 -3.89 0.50
C TYR A 3 -2.08 -2.66 -0.22
N LEU A 4 -1.77 -1.46 0.28
CA LEU A 4 -2.16 -0.17 -0.29
C LEU A 4 -0.92 0.53 -0.83
N GLY A 5 -0.95 0.97 -2.08
CA GLY A 5 0.20 1.64 -2.70
C GLY A 5 -0.19 2.51 -3.90
N ASP A 6 0.70 3.43 -4.26
CA ASP A 6 0.53 4.33 -5.39
C ASP A 6 1.84 4.58 -6.17
N GLY A 7 3.01 4.30 -5.59
CA GLY A 7 4.31 4.54 -6.19
C GLY A 7 4.84 3.39 -7.06
N SER A 8 5.84 3.68 -7.91
CA SER A 8 6.50 2.64 -8.72
C SER A 8 7.28 1.63 -7.87
N GLY A 9 7.82 2.08 -6.72
CA GLY A 9 8.48 1.23 -5.73
C GLY A 9 7.56 0.16 -5.13
N ASP A 10 6.24 0.37 -5.22
CA ASP A 10 5.23 -0.54 -4.67
C ASP A 10 4.95 -1.73 -5.60
N PHE A 11 5.46 -1.70 -6.84
CA PHE A 11 5.24 -2.81 -7.78
C PHE A 11 5.95 -4.10 -7.35
N CYS A 12 7.20 -3.98 -6.89
CA CYS A 12 7.97 -5.13 -6.39
C CYS A 12 7.27 -5.85 -5.22
N PRO A 13 6.87 -5.18 -4.12
CA PRO A 13 6.09 -5.85 -3.07
C PRO A 13 4.73 -6.34 -3.57
N SER A 14 4.04 -5.60 -4.46
CA SER A 14 2.76 -6.04 -5.03
C SER A 14 2.87 -7.34 -5.84
N SER A 15 3.95 -7.53 -6.60
CA SER A 15 4.20 -8.75 -7.40
C SER A 15 4.48 -10.00 -6.57
N LYS A 16 4.82 -9.82 -5.29
CA LYS A 16 5.10 -10.92 -4.35
C LYS A 16 3.85 -11.38 -3.59
N LEU A 17 2.73 -10.68 -3.74
CA LEU A 17 1.46 -11.04 -3.15
C LEU A 17 0.90 -12.30 -3.80
N LYS A 18 0.17 -13.09 -3.03
CA LYS A 18 -0.44 -14.35 -3.45
C LYS A 18 -1.89 -14.14 -3.91
N GLU A 19 -2.53 -15.21 -4.36
CA GLU A 19 -3.90 -15.16 -4.89
C GLU A 19 -4.94 -14.83 -3.80
N GLU A 20 -4.69 -15.24 -2.56
CA GLU A 20 -5.49 -14.90 -1.39
C GLU A 20 -5.25 -13.47 -0.84
N ASP A 21 -4.28 -12.74 -1.41
CA ASP A 21 -3.96 -11.38 -1.01
C ASP A 21 -4.71 -10.34 -1.87
N HIS A 22 -4.72 -9.10 -1.37
CA HIS A 22 -5.38 -7.97 -2.01
C HIS A 22 -4.38 -6.83 -2.20
N VAL A 23 -4.43 -6.17 -3.36
CA VAL A 23 -3.67 -4.96 -3.67
C VAL A 23 -4.62 -3.82 -4.03
N MET A 24 -4.37 -2.63 -3.47
CA MET A 24 -5.20 -1.45 -3.65
C MET A 24 -4.42 -0.32 -4.35
N PRO A 25 -4.27 -0.35 -5.68
CA PRO A 25 -3.53 0.69 -6.41
C PRO A 25 -4.37 1.95 -6.62
N ARG A 26 -3.77 3.12 -6.39
CA ARG A 26 -4.40 4.40 -6.74
C ARG A 26 -4.43 4.61 -8.24
N LYS A 27 -5.60 4.88 -8.82
CA LYS A 27 -5.77 5.17 -10.25
C LYS A 27 -4.95 6.39 -10.66
N ILE A 28 -4.35 6.34 -11.85
CA ILE A 28 -3.57 7.44 -12.45
C ILE A 28 -2.26 7.69 -11.67
N PHE A 29 -1.79 6.70 -10.91
CA PHE A 29 -0.50 6.73 -10.24
C PHE A 29 0.39 5.57 -10.72
N PRO A 30 1.72 5.68 -10.55
CA PRO A 30 2.67 4.72 -11.13
C PRO A 30 2.40 3.24 -10.82
N LEU A 31 1.94 2.89 -9.61
CA LEU A 31 1.60 1.50 -9.30
C LEU A 31 0.47 0.98 -10.20
N TRP A 32 -0.59 1.76 -10.37
CA TRP A 32 -1.72 1.40 -11.21
C TRP A 32 -1.29 1.22 -12.66
N GLU A 33 -0.52 2.17 -13.22
CA GLU A 33 -0.02 2.06 -14.60
C GLU A 33 0.79 0.76 -14.80
N LEU A 34 1.70 0.43 -13.87
CA LEU A 34 2.54 -0.77 -13.96
C LEU A 34 1.72 -2.07 -13.88
N ILE A 35 0.75 -2.14 -12.95
CA ILE A 35 -0.13 -3.29 -12.79
C ILE A 35 -0.97 -3.51 -14.05
N PHE A 36 -1.59 -2.44 -14.58
CA PHE A 36 -2.48 -2.56 -15.74
C PHE A 36 -1.74 -2.66 -17.08
N SER A 37 -0.47 -2.28 -17.13
CA SER A 37 0.40 -2.51 -18.30
C SER A 37 0.82 -3.98 -18.43
N ASN A 38 0.97 -4.70 -17.31
CA ASN A 38 1.36 -6.12 -17.34
C ASN A 38 0.74 -6.91 -16.17
N PRO A 39 -0.57 -7.23 -16.25
CA PRO A 39 -1.29 -7.83 -15.12
C PRO A 39 -0.83 -9.25 -14.77
N ILE A 40 -0.06 -9.93 -15.64
CA ILE A 40 0.40 -11.31 -15.41
C ILE A 40 1.31 -11.45 -14.18
N TRP A 41 1.93 -10.34 -13.74
CA TRP A 41 2.82 -10.33 -12.57
C TRP A 41 2.08 -10.17 -11.25
N ILE A 42 0.78 -9.85 -11.28
CA ILE A 42 -0.03 -9.65 -10.09
C ILE A 42 -0.95 -10.85 -9.91
N LYS A 43 -0.70 -11.64 -8.87
CA LYS A 43 -1.56 -12.76 -8.47
C LYS A 43 -2.69 -12.32 -7.54
N ALA A 44 -2.47 -11.26 -6.76
CA ALA A 44 -3.44 -10.73 -5.82
C ALA A 44 -4.67 -10.14 -6.49
N GLU A 45 -5.79 -10.12 -5.77
CA GLU A 45 -7.01 -9.44 -6.21
C GLU A 45 -6.80 -7.92 -6.20
N ILE A 46 -7.08 -7.26 -7.32
CA ILE A 46 -6.81 -5.83 -7.52
C ILE A 46 -8.05 -4.99 -7.21
N HIS A 47 -7.91 -4.05 -6.27
CA HIS A 47 -8.97 -3.18 -5.75
C HIS A 47 -8.60 -1.69 -5.91
N LYS A 48 -8.86 -1.12 -7.09
CA LYS A 48 -8.47 0.27 -7.41
C LYS A 48 -9.30 1.34 -6.67
N TRP A 49 -8.67 2.47 -6.35
CA TRP A 49 -9.29 3.65 -5.74
C TRP A 49 -8.76 4.95 -6.36
N THR A 50 -9.43 6.07 -6.15
CA THR A 50 -9.20 7.33 -6.89
C THR A 50 -8.93 8.50 -5.95
N ASP A 51 -9.87 8.75 -5.04
CA ASP A 51 -9.89 9.90 -4.13
C ASP A 51 -9.59 9.48 -2.69
N ARG A 52 -9.73 10.41 -1.75
CA ARG A 52 -9.37 10.18 -0.34
C ARG A 52 -10.42 9.33 0.38
N GLU A 53 -11.68 9.37 -0.06
CA GLU A 53 -12.79 8.68 0.59
C GLU A 53 -12.97 7.23 0.12
N GLU A 54 -12.61 6.91 -1.13
CA GLU A 54 -12.68 5.56 -1.69
C GLU A 54 -11.85 4.50 -0.95
N PRO A 55 -10.59 4.72 -0.54
CA PRO A 55 -9.77 3.66 0.05
C PRO A 55 -10.36 3.09 1.34
N GLU A 56 -11.01 3.90 2.17
CA GLU A 56 -11.71 3.42 3.37
C GLU A 56 -12.85 2.46 3.00
N LYS A 57 -13.69 2.85 2.04
CA LYS A 57 -14.83 2.03 1.59
C LYS A 57 -14.37 0.71 0.98
N VAL A 58 -13.34 0.75 0.14
CA VAL A 58 -12.76 -0.43 -0.50
C VAL A 58 -12.14 -1.36 0.56
N LEU A 59 -11.40 -0.80 1.52
CA LEU A 59 -10.81 -1.58 2.61
C LEU A 59 -11.89 -2.29 3.45
N LEU A 60 -12.94 -1.58 3.83
CA LEU A 60 -14.07 -2.15 4.58
C LEU A 60 -14.78 -3.26 3.79
N GLN A 61 -14.95 -3.09 2.48
CA GLN A 61 -15.53 -4.14 1.62
C GLN A 61 -14.69 -5.41 1.61
N ILE A 62 -13.37 -5.28 1.51
CA ILE A 62 -12.44 -6.43 1.54
C ILE A 62 -12.51 -7.12 2.90
N ILE A 63 -12.43 -6.37 4.00
CA ILE A 63 -12.51 -6.95 5.36
C ILE A 63 -13.83 -7.70 5.55
N ASN A 64 -14.96 -7.09 5.19
CA ASN A 64 -16.26 -7.75 5.29
C ASN A 64 -16.34 -9.01 4.42
N LYS A 65 -15.79 -8.98 3.19
CA LYS A 65 -15.70 -10.14 2.30
C LYS A 65 -14.89 -11.27 2.92
N ILE A 66 -13.78 -10.98 3.59
CA ILE A 66 -12.95 -11.97 4.28
C ILE A 66 -13.70 -12.57 5.48
N SER A 67 -14.32 -11.72 6.32
CA SER A 67 -15.07 -12.17 7.49
C SER A 67 -16.25 -13.08 7.14
N LEU A 68 -16.96 -12.79 6.03
CA LEU A 68 -18.08 -13.61 5.57
C LEU A 68 -17.66 -14.98 5.01
N GLN A 69 -16.43 -15.12 4.50
CA GLN A 69 -15.92 -16.39 3.98
C GLN A 69 -15.36 -17.29 5.09
N ALA A 70 -14.93 -16.71 6.21
CA ALA A 70 -14.38 -17.45 7.33
C ALA A 70 -15.44 -18.17 8.17
N GLU A 71 -16.68 -17.67 8.19
CA GLU A 71 -17.76 -18.22 9.00
C GLU A 71 -19.03 -18.36 8.18
N GLY A 72 -19.62 -19.57 8.13
CA GLY A 72 -20.85 -19.88 7.42
C GLY A 72 -22.08 -19.11 7.92
N GLY A 73 -22.12 -17.81 7.66
CA GLY A 73 -23.22 -16.90 7.91
C GLY A 73 -23.41 -16.53 9.38
N LYS A 74 -22.59 -15.61 9.90
CA LYS A 74 -23.01 -14.70 10.99
C LYS A 74 -22.18 -13.41 10.94
N SER A 75 -22.79 -12.38 10.38
CA SER A 75 -22.30 -11.02 10.43
C SER A 75 -22.37 -10.51 11.88
N THR A 76 -21.23 -10.16 12.46
CA THR A 76 -21.17 -9.25 13.61
C THR A 76 -20.37 -8.02 13.20
N CYS A 77 -21.03 -6.88 13.30
CA CYS A 77 -20.48 -5.55 13.09
C CYS A 77 -19.43 -5.27 14.18
N ALA A 78 -18.16 -5.65 13.97
CA ALA A 78 -17.08 -5.34 14.90
C ALA A 78 -15.81 -4.87 14.17
N VAL A 79 -15.95 -4.01 13.15
CA VAL A 79 -14.79 -3.26 12.61
C VAL A 79 -14.32 -2.16 13.56
N HIS A 80 -15.15 -1.77 14.54
CA HIS A 80 -14.78 -0.77 15.55
C HIS A 80 -13.74 -1.29 16.56
N GLU A 81 -13.52 -2.61 16.68
CA GLU A 81 -12.51 -3.18 17.59
C GLU A 81 -11.16 -3.51 16.93
N LEU A 82 -11.04 -3.42 15.60
CA LEU A 82 -9.80 -3.76 14.88
C LEU A 82 -8.88 -2.58 14.56
N LEU A 83 -9.30 -1.35 14.89
CA LEU A 83 -8.46 -0.17 14.75
C LEU A 83 -8.19 0.39 16.15
N PRO A 84 -7.12 -0.03 16.85
CA PRO A 84 -6.54 0.87 17.82
C PRO A 84 -6.17 2.12 17.02
N ALA A 85 -6.90 3.21 17.27
CA ALA A 85 -6.56 4.55 16.80
C ALA A 85 -5.13 4.83 17.28
N SER A 86 -4.16 4.44 16.47
CA SER A 86 -2.78 4.74 16.72
C SER A 86 -2.72 6.20 16.34
N ASP A 87 -2.72 7.07 17.34
CA ASP A 87 -2.30 8.45 17.17
C ASP A 87 -1.02 8.39 16.34
N CYS A 88 -1.11 8.81 15.07
CA CYS A 88 0.02 8.98 14.18
C CYS A 88 0.88 10.10 14.77
N LYS A 89 1.64 9.76 15.81
CA LYS A 89 2.57 10.66 16.47
C LYS A 89 3.77 10.74 15.54
N LEU A 90 3.63 11.62 14.54
CA LEU A 90 4.75 12.17 13.81
C LEU A 90 5.65 12.83 14.85
N GLN A 91 6.68 12.11 15.29
CA GLN A 91 7.73 12.68 16.10
C GLN A 91 8.45 13.66 15.18
N THR A 92 8.10 14.95 15.29
CA THR A 92 8.94 16.03 14.79
C THR A 92 10.31 15.84 15.43
N ILE A 93 11.27 15.33 14.65
CA ILE A 93 12.65 15.22 15.09
C ILE A 93 13.12 16.67 15.27
N SER A 94 13.12 17.14 16.52
CA SER A 94 13.74 18.40 16.85
C SER A 94 15.23 18.23 16.57
N ALA A 95 15.73 18.90 15.54
CA ALA A 95 17.14 18.85 15.15
C ALA A 95 17.99 19.55 16.23
N SER A 96 18.36 18.83 17.29
CA SER A 96 19.36 19.27 18.26
C SER A 96 20.63 18.44 18.09
N GLY A 97 21.71 19.11 17.66
CA GLY A 97 23.06 18.53 17.54
C GLY A 97 23.36 18.01 16.14
N HIS A 98 23.91 18.88 15.30
CA HIS A 98 24.57 18.52 14.05
C HIS A 98 25.81 17.67 14.38
N GLU A 99 25.67 16.34 14.32
CA GLU A 99 26.79 15.50 13.90
C GLU A 99 26.75 15.48 12.36
N ALA A 100 27.82 15.95 11.73
CA ALA A 100 27.87 16.12 10.28
C ALA A 100 27.67 14.76 9.60
N LEU A 101 26.55 14.62 8.88
CA LEU A 101 26.34 13.53 7.92
C LEU A 101 27.56 13.47 6.98
N PRO A 102 28.13 12.28 6.72
CA PRO A 102 29.22 12.14 5.75
C PRO A 102 28.78 12.73 4.42
N GLN A 103 29.67 13.49 3.78
CA GLN A 103 29.40 14.08 2.49
C GLN A 103 29.04 12.97 1.49
N PRO A 104 27.92 13.10 0.75
CA PRO A 104 27.56 12.11 -0.25
C PRO A 104 28.66 12.07 -1.34
N LEU A 105 29.19 10.87 -1.59
CA LEU A 105 30.16 10.65 -2.66
C LEU A 105 29.49 10.93 -4.01
N SER A 106 30.15 11.74 -4.84
CA SER A 106 29.69 12.03 -6.20
C SER A 106 29.80 10.76 -7.06
N VAL A 107 28.68 10.32 -7.63
CA VAL A 107 28.67 9.23 -8.61
C VAL A 107 29.01 9.82 -9.99
N PRO A 108 30.02 9.31 -10.70
CA PRO A 108 30.31 9.74 -12.07
C PRO A 108 29.11 9.44 -12.98
N GLN A 109 28.53 10.47 -13.60
CA GLN A 109 27.60 10.27 -14.69
C GLN A 109 28.37 9.78 -15.92
N LEU A 110 28.19 8.50 -16.26
CA LEU A 110 28.60 7.98 -17.56
C LEU A 110 27.71 8.62 -18.63
N MET A 111 28.27 9.57 -19.38
CA MET A 111 27.66 10.02 -20.63
C MET A 111 27.74 8.85 -21.62
N MET A 112 26.59 8.28 -21.97
CA MET A 112 26.51 7.37 -23.10
C MET A 112 26.67 8.19 -24.38
N SER A 113 27.77 7.94 -25.11
CA SER A 113 28.07 8.53 -26.41
C SER A 113 27.37 7.77 -27.53
#